data_AF-A0A817YCV4-F1
#
_entry.id   AF-A0A817YCV4-F1
#
_cell.length_a   1.000
_cell.length_b   1.000
_cell.length_c   1.000
_cell.angle_alpha   90.00
_cell.angle_beta   90.00
_cell.angle_gamma   90.00
#
_symmetry.space_group_name_H-M   'P 1'
#
loop_
_entity.id
_entity.type
_entity.pdbx_description
1 polymer ?
#
loop_
_entity_poly.entity_id
_entity_poly.type
_entity_poly.pdbx_seq_one_letter_code
_entity_poly.pdbx_strand_id
1 'polypeptide(L)'
;MCHPQDTIISKTCLNPKEFTRIIFTSDLKRFQMDKFDDDDLVSLFKRCAYNVVISTGCNVTLNVIDCWDIGVAKNDYNNDFQQASFVDSILTSENGKHIDYITEQICPKLVEHMKKKSKAAAAAAENLKSMQVENHLFICVNCLIEYPEFESQAKQNKLATEGKHFCSTFPLKDDKKNFLKVL
;
A
#
# COMPACT_ATOMS: atom_id res chain seq x y z
N MET A 1 4.58 -21.36 15.39
CA MET A 1 3.94 -22.34 14.48
C MET A 1 2.56 -21.79 14.14
N CYS A 2 2.39 -21.09 13.01
CA CYS A 2 1.06 -20.67 12.56
C CYS A 2 0.36 -21.91 11.99
N HIS A 3 -0.79 -22.25 12.56
CA HIS A 3 -1.70 -23.21 11.92
C HIS A 3 -2.33 -22.53 10.70
N PRO A 4 -2.49 -23.23 9.56
CA PRO A 4 -3.25 -22.69 8.45
C PRO A 4 -4.71 -22.58 8.91
N GLN A 5 -5.23 -21.35 9.04
CA GLN A 5 -6.65 -21.16 9.27
C GLN A 5 -7.38 -21.27 7.94
N ASP A 6 -8.46 -22.05 7.97
CA ASP A 6 -9.27 -22.42 6.81
C ASP A 6 -9.80 -21.20 6.05
N THR A 7 -9.93 -21.37 4.73
CA THR A 7 -10.49 -20.38 3.81
C THR A 7 -11.90 -19.97 4.25
N ILE A 8 -12.06 -18.72 4.70
CA ILE A 8 -13.36 -18.16 5.07
C ILE A 8 -14.12 -17.79 3.79
N ILE A 9 -15.14 -18.57 3.45
CA ILE A 9 -16.10 -18.24 2.38
C ILE A 9 -17.17 -17.30 2.97
N SER A 10 -17.00 -16.00 2.79
CA SER A 10 -18.01 -15.00 3.15
C SER A 10 -18.95 -14.75 1.96
N LYS A 11 -20.25 -15.05 2.14
CA LYS A 11 -21.30 -14.68 1.17
C LYS A 11 -21.61 -13.20 1.34
N THR A 12 -21.17 -12.36 0.40
CA THR A 12 -21.63 -10.97 0.32
C THR A 12 -22.97 -10.93 -0.41
N CYS A 13 -24.02 -10.52 0.28
CA CYS A 13 -25.32 -10.23 -0.34
C CYS A 13 -25.22 -8.87 -1.05
N LEU A 14 -25.26 -8.86 -2.39
CA LEU A 14 -25.70 -7.77 -3.30
C LEU A 14 -25.49 -8.31 -4.73
N ASN A 15 -26.54 -8.51 -5.53
CA ASN A 15 -26.43 -9.14 -6.87
C ASN A 15 -26.07 -8.13 -7.98
N PRO A 16 -24.90 -8.29 -8.63
CA PRO A 16 -24.75 -8.05 -10.07
C PRO A 16 -24.00 -9.23 -10.75
N LYS A 17 -24.73 -10.14 -11.42
CA LYS A 17 -24.26 -11.46 -11.95
C LYS A 17 -23.58 -12.36 -10.91
N GLU A 18 -24.10 -13.56 -10.70
CA GLU A 18 -23.49 -14.54 -9.80
C GLU A 18 -22.01 -14.78 -10.16
N PHE A 19 -21.10 -14.60 -9.21
CA PHE A 19 -19.68 -14.86 -9.38
C PHE A 19 -19.12 -15.59 -8.14
N THR A 20 -18.06 -16.35 -8.34
CA THR A 20 -17.25 -16.93 -7.27
C THR A 20 -15.89 -16.26 -7.28
N ARG A 21 -15.47 -15.73 -6.13
CA ARG A 21 -14.15 -15.11 -5.95
C ARG A 21 -13.37 -15.92 -4.93
N ILE A 22 -12.13 -16.26 -5.28
CA ILE A 22 -11.17 -16.91 -4.38
C ILE A 22 -10.05 -15.92 -4.15
N ILE A 23 -9.76 -15.65 -2.88
CA ILE A 23 -8.61 -14.85 -2.43
C ILE A 23 -7.75 -15.78 -1.58
N PHE A 24 -6.47 -15.87 -1.89
CA PHE A 24 -5.53 -16.69 -1.12
C PHE A 24 -4.17 -15.99 -0.98
N THR A 25 -3.52 -16.23 0.16
CA THR A 25 -2.14 -15.85 0.42
C THR A 25 -1.28 -17.11 0.35
N SER A 26 -0.19 -17.08 -0.43
CA SER A 26 0.71 -18.23 -0.50
C SER A 26 1.65 -18.26 0.71
N ASP A 27 1.83 -19.43 1.32
CA ASP A 27 2.84 -19.65 2.35
C ASP A 27 4.24 -19.74 1.72
N LEU A 28 4.84 -18.58 1.43
CA LEU A 28 6.15 -18.48 0.78
C LEU A 28 7.27 -19.14 1.60
N LYS A 29 7.17 -19.13 2.93
CA LYS A 29 8.17 -19.75 3.82
C LYS A 29 8.24 -21.25 3.61
N ARG A 30 7.10 -21.90 3.40
CA ARG A 30 7.05 -23.32 3.04
C ARG A 30 7.76 -23.61 1.72
N PHE A 31 7.76 -22.66 0.78
CA PHE A 31 8.44 -22.79 -0.51
C PHE A 31 9.89 -22.27 -0.49
N GLN A 32 10.42 -21.86 0.66
CA GLN A 32 11.75 -21.26 0.80
C GLN A 32 11.92 -20.01 -0.08
N MET A 33 10.84 -19.23 -0.21
CA MET A 33 10.81 -17.99 -0.97
C MET A 33 10.57 -16.82 -0.02
N ASP A 34 11.25 -15.71 -0.27
CA ASP A 34 11.04 -14.47 0.51
C ASP A 34 9.98 -13.56 -0.13
N LYS A 35 9.80 -13.66 -1.45
CA LYS A 35 8.83 -12.89 -2.23
C LYS A 35 8.51 -13.61 -3.54
N PHE A 36 7.43 -13.16 -4.19
CA PHE A 36 7.21 -13.49 -5.60
C PHE A 36 8.11 -12.58 -6.44
N ASP A 37 9.11 -13.15 -7.11
CA ASP A 37 9.88 -12.40 -8.09
C ASP A 37 9.01 -12.13 -9.33
N ASP A 38 9.03 -10.87 -9.78
CA ASP A 38 8.20 -10.35 -10.88
C ASP A 38 8.46 -11.06 -12.22
N ASP A 39 9.63 -11.68 -12.37
CA ASP A 39 10.07 -12.24 -13.65
C ASP A 39 9.72 -13.73 -13.81
N ASP A 40 9.73 -14.54 -12.75
CA ASP A 40 9.54 -16.00 -12.87
C ASP A 40 8.12 -16.44 -12.53
N LEU A 41 7.64 -16.13 -11.32
CA LEU A 41 6.33 -16.60 -10.87
C LEU A 41 5.19 -15.81 -11.49
N VAL A 42 5.32 -14.49 -11.62
CA VAL A 42 4.31 -13.68 -12.31
C VAL A 42 4.24 -14.06 -13.79
N SER A 43 5.36 -14.37 -14.43
CA SER A 43 5.38 -14.90 -15.81
C SER A 43 4.71 -16.27 -15.91
N LEU A 44 4.90 -17.13 -14.91
CA LEU A 44 4.21 -18.41 -14.85
C LEU A 44 2.69 -18.24 -14.69
N PHE A 45 2.23 -17.36 -13.78
CA PHE A 45 0.80 -17.08 -13.61
C PHE A 45 0.18 -16.42 -14.85
N LYS A 46 0.92 -15.51 -15.50
CA LYS A 46 0.55 -14.96 -16.83
C LYS A 46 0.37 -16.08 -17.85
N ARG A 47 1.33 -17.00 -17.94
CA ARG A 47 1.24 -18.16 -18.86
C ARG A 47 0.04 -19.05 -18.55
N CYS A 48 -0.25 -19.29 -17.27
CA CYS A 48 -1.43 -20.05 -16.85
C CYS A 48 -2.72 -19.34 -17.26
N ALA A 49 -2.82 -18.02 -17.09
CA ALA A 49 -3.97 -17.24 -17.55
C ALA A 49 -4.16 -17.35 -19.08
N TYR A 50 -3.08 -17.25 -19.86
CA TYR A 50 -3.14 -17.44 -21.32
C TYR A 50 -3.62 -18.84 -21.71
N ASN A 51 -3.14 -19.89 -21.04
CA ASN A 51 -3.57 -21.26 -21.32
C ASN A 51 -5.08 -21.46 -21.09
N VAL A 52 -5.63 -20.85 -20.03
CA VAL A 52 -7.08 -20.88 -19.77
C VAL A 52 -7.83 -20.19 -20.90
N VAL A 53 -7.41 -18.99 -21.34
CA VAL A 53 -8.05 -18.28 -22.46
C VAL A 53 -8.07 -19.14 -23.73
N ILE A 54 -6.93 -19.73 -24.08
CA ILE A 54 -6.79 -20.55 -25.30
C ILE A 54 -7.67 -21.80 -25.25
N SER A 55 -7.77 -22.43 -24.07
CA SER A 55 -8.50 -23.71 -23.92
C SER A 55 -10.01 -23.54 -23.77
N THR A 56 -10.49 -22.44 -23.17
CA THR A 56 -11.91 -22.27 -22.84
C THR A 56 -12.63 -21.21 -23.65
N GLY A 57 -11.89 -20.29 -24.30
CA GLY A 57 -12.46 -19.14 -25.00
C GLY A 57 -13.11 -18.09 -24.08
N CYS A 58 -12.90 -18.20 -22.75
CA CYS A 58 -13.41 -17.22 -21.79
C CYS A 58 -12.56 -15.93 -21.79
N ASN A 59 -13.21 -14.80 -21.51
CA ASN A 59 -12.51 -13.56 -21.21
C ASN A 59 -11.85 -13.67 -19.83
N VAL A 60 -10.52 -13.68 -19.78
CA VAL A 60 -9.73 -13.70 -18.55
C VAL A 60 -8.96 -12.39 -18.43
N THR A 61 -9.09 -11.73 -17.29
CA THR A 61 -8.29 -10.55 -16.95
C THR A 61 -7.32 -10.92 -15.83
N LEU A 62 -6.03 -10.69 -16.05
CA LEU A 62 -5.02 -10.80 -15.01
C LEU A 62 -4.58 -9.40 -14.61
N ASN A 63 -5.01 -8.96 -13.42
CA ASN A 63 -4.51 -7.75 -12.80
C ASN A 63 -3.50 -8.15 -11.72
N VAL A 64 -2.25 -7.72 -11.88
CA VAL A 64 -1.31 -7.65 -10.76
C VAL A 64 -1.72 -6.40 -9.98
N ILE A 65 -2.45 -6.60 -8.88
CA ILE A 65 -2.89 -5.50 -8.03
C ILE A 65 -1.76 -5.25 -7.06
N ASP A 66 -1.13 -4.07 -7.15
CA ASP A 66 -0.30 -3.57 -6.09
C ASP A 66 -1.21 -3.30 -4.89
N CYS A 67 -0.90 -3.89 -3.73
CA CYS A 67 -1.72 -3.75 -2.52
C CYS A 67 -1.66 -2.34 -1.90
N TRP A 68 -1.10 -1.35 -2.61
CA TRP A 68 -0.80 -0.01 -2.14
C TRP A 68 -0.97 1.01 -3.26
N ASP A 69 -1.93 1.92 -3.11
CA ASP A 69 -2.06 3.14 -3.89
C ASP A 69 -1.74 4.33 -3.00
N ILE A 70 -0.71 5.09 -3.37
CA ILE A 70 -0.23 6.25 -2.60
C ILE A 70 -0.38 7.53 -3.42
N GLY A 71 -1.01 8.53 -2.84
CA GLY A 71 -1.06 9.91 -3.34
C GLY A 71 -0.36 10.86 -2.38
N VAL A 72 0.39 11.83 -2.91
CA VAL A 72 1.05 12.86 -2.10
C VAL A 72 0.81 14.21 -2.76
N ALA A 73 0.29 15.16 -1.98
CA ALA A 73 0.10 16.54 -2.39
C ALA A 73 0.69 17.48 -1.35
N LYS A 74 0.86 18.75 -1.74
CA LYS A 74 1.22 19.81 -0.80
C LYS A 74 0.00 20.12 0.08
N ASN A 75 0.22 20.27 1.38
CA ASN A 75 -0.81 20.79 2.27
C ASN A 75 -0.65 22.32 2.44
N ASP A 76 -1.67 23.07 2.04
CA ASP A 76 -1.72 24.53 2.11
C ASP A 76 -2.63 25.07 3.23
N TYR A 77 -3.22 24.20 4.06
CA TYR A 77 -4.26 24.61 5.00
C TYR A 77 -3.72 25.28 6.28
N ASN A 78 -3.13 24.52 7.19
CA ASN A 78 -2.84 24.99 8.56
C ASN A 78 -1.48 24.52 9.09
N ASN A 79 -0.60 24.01 8.23
CA ASN A 79 0.67 23.39 8.63
C ASN A 79 0.50 22.24 9.65
N ASP A 80 -0.65 21.58 9.67
CA ASP A 80 -0.87 20.34 10.39
C ASP A 80 -0.87 19.18 9.39
N PHE A 81 -0.32 18.04 9.77
CA PHE A 81 -0.36 16.86 8.92
C PHE A 81 -1.80 16.46 8.56
N GLN A 82 -2.07 16.24 7.28
CA GLN A 82 -3.36 15.79 6.78
C GLN A 82 -3.22 14.49 6.00
N GLN A 83 -4.17 13.59 6.20
CA GLN A 83 -4.21 12.31 5.50
C GLN A 83 -5.64 11.90 5.17
N ALA A 84 -5.76 11.06 4.15
CA ALA A 84 -6.97 10.30 3.87
C ALA A 84 -6.58 8.86 3.53
N SER A 85 -7.08 7.88 4.28
CA SER A 85 -6.67 6.50 4.04
C SER A 85 -7.73 5.44 4.25
N PHE A 86 -7.55 4.34 3.51
CA PHE A 86 -8.39 3.16 3.56
C PHE A 86 -7.50 1.92 3.70
N VAL A 87 -7.85 1.06 4.64
CA VAL A 87 -7.22 -0.25 4.84
C VAL A 87 -8.29 -1.32 4.66
N ASP A 88 -8.15 -2.17 3.64
CA ASP A 88 -9.17 -3.18 3.27
C ASP A 88 -10.57 -2.55 3.13
N SER A 89 -10.65 -1.40 2.45
CA SER A 89 -11.87 -0.57 2.28
C SER A 89 -12.43 0.04 3.56
N ILE A 90 -11.79 -0.12 4.72
CA ILE A 90 -12.16 0.55 5.97
C ILE A 90 -11.48 1.91 6.00
N LEU A 91 -12.27 2.98 6.10
CA LEU A 91 -11.75 4.33 6.31
C LEU A 91 -11.00 4.40 7.65
N THR A 92 -9.72 4.78 7.59
CA THR A 92 -8.88 5.01 8.76
C THR A 92 -8.74 6.52 9.00
N SER A 93 -9.55 7.04 9.93
CA SER A 93 -9.69 8.48 10.18
C SER A 93 -8.48 9.08 10.91
N GLU A 94 -7.68 8.23 11.56
CA GLU A 94 -6.45 8.62 12.26
C GLU A 94 -5.20 8.01 11.65
N ASN A 95 -4.05 8.60 11.99
CA ASN A 95 -2.73 8.10 11.61
C ASN A 95 -2.51 6.72 12.22
N GLY A 96 -2.47 5.70 11.37
CA GLY A 96 -2.11 4.34 11.73
C GLY A 96 -0.73 3.95 11.20
N LYS A 97 -0.33 2.72 11.50
CA LYS A 97 0.97 2.18 11.10
C LYS A 97 1.22 2.19 9.59
N HIS A 98 0.17 2.13 8.77
CA HIS A 98 0.27 2.20 7.31
C HIS A 98 0.65 3.61 6.82
N ILE A 99 0.20 4.66 7.52
CA ILE A 99 0.61 6.04 7.24
C ILE A 99 2.07 6.23 7.65
N ASP A 100 2.42 5.83 8.88
CA ASP A 100 3.79 5.91 9.41
C ASP A 100 4.78 5.23 8.46
N TYR A 101 4.45 4.02 8.00
CA TYR A 101 5.27 3.24 7.06
C TYR A 101 5.58 3.98 5.75
N ILE A 102 4.65 4.81 5.28
CA ILE A 102 4.79 5.56 4.03
C ILE A 102 5.52 6.89 4.28
N THR A 103 5.20 7.61 5.35
CA THR A 103 5.82 8.90 5.66
C THR A 103 7.28 8.76 6.05
N GLU A 104 7.64 7.68 6.76
CA GLU A 104 9.03 7.32 7.10
C GLU A 104 9.91 7.11 5.86
N GLN A 105 9.32 6.70 4.73
CA GLN A 105 10.04 6.55 3.46
C GLN A 105 10.11 7.85 2.65
N ILE A 106 9.04 8.64 2.65
CA ILE A 106 8.90 9.85 1.82
C ILE A 106 9.66 11.04 2.40
N CYS A 107 9.49 11.31 3.71
CA CYS A 107 10.02 12.52 4.33
C CYS A 107 11.55 12.65 4.22
N PRO A 108 12.35 11.59 4.51
CA PRO A 108 13.80 11.68 4.38
C PRO A 108 14.26 11.96 2.94
N LYS A 109 13.63 11.32 1.94
CA LYS A 109 13.94 11.54 0.52
C LYS A 109 13.59 12.96 0.06
N LEU A 110 12.47 13.50 0.54
CA LEU A 110 12.10 14.90 0.25
C LEU A 110 13.11 15.89 0.81
N VAL A 111 13.57 15.70 2.05
CA VAL A 111 14.63 16.55 2.65
C VAL A 111 15.92 16.47 1.83
N GLU A 112 16.33 15.28 1.42
CA GLU A 112 17.52 15.09 0.58
C GLU A 112 17.36 15.80 -0.77
N HIS A 113 16.18 15.71 -1.39
CA HIS A 113 15.90 16.36 -2.67
C HIS A 113 15.89 17.90 -2.54
N MET A 114 15.35 18.44 -1.44
CA MET A 114 15.37 19.87 -1.15
C MET A 114 16.80 20.41 -1.01
N LYS A 115 17.69 19.65 -0.36
CA LYS A 115 19.12 20.01 -0.24
C LYS A 115 19.82 20.09 -1.59
N LYS A 116 19.42 19.27 -2.56
CA LYS A 116 19.99 19.24 -3.92
C LYS A 116 19.39 20.30 -4.86
N LYS A 117 18.24 20.91 -4.50
CA LYS A 117 17.50 21.81 -5.40
C LYS A 117 18.14 23.19 -5.54
N SER A 118 18.57 23.83 -4.45
CA SER A 118 19.23 25.15 -4.48
C SER A 118 19.97 25.46 -3.18
N LYS A 119 20.90 26.43 -3.19
CA LYS A 119 21.60 26.90 -1.96
C LYS A 119 20.64 27.43 -0.89
N ALA A 120 19.60 28.18 -1.29
CA ALA A 120 18.58 28.68 -0.37
C ALA A 120 17.72 27.54 0.21
N ALA A 121 17.34 26.57 -0.63
CA ALA A 121 16.60 25.38 -0.18
C ALA A 121 17.45 24.46 0.71
N ALA A 122 18.77 24.38 0.46
CA ALA A 122 19.70 23.63 1.29
C ALA A 122 19.82 24.23 2.69
N ALA A 123 19.93 25.56 2.80
CA ALA A 123 19.95 26.26 4.09
C ALA A 123 18.64 26.06 4.87
N ALA A 124 17.49 26.08 4.19
CA ALA A 124 16.20 25.79 4.82
C ALA A 124 16.08 24.33 5.29
N ALA A 125 16.66 23.38 4.53
CA ALA A 125 16.62 21.95 4.81
C ALA A 125 17.68 21.47 5.82
N GLU A 126 18.62 22.31 6.23
CA GLU A 126 19.72 21.93 7.13
C GLU A 126 19.22 21.63 8.56
N ASN A 127 18.17 22.34 9.00
CA ASN A 127 17.56 22.18 10.33
C ASN A 127 16.13 21.60 10.30
N LEU A 128 15.62 21.21 9.13
CA LEU A 128 14.28 20.63 8.99
C LEU A 128 14.25 19.20 9.54
N LYS A 129 13.43 18.97 10.57
CA LYS A 129 13.12 17.63 11.09
C LYS A 129 12.05 16.97 10.23
N SER A 130 12.06 15.64 10.12
CA SER A 130 11.05 14.88 9.35
C SER A 130 9.61 15.25 9.70
N MET A 131 9.30 15.43 11.00
CA MET A 131 7.98 15.90 11.46
C MET A 131 7.55 17.23 10.84
N GLN A 132 8.48 18.16 10.63
CA GLN A 132 8.15 19.47 10.07
C GLN A 132 7.85 19.37 8.57
N VAL A 133 8.46 18.41 7.88
CA VAL A 133 8.17 18.15 6.46
C VAL A 133 6.81 17.49 6.31
N GLU A 134 6.51 16.53 7.18
CA GLU A 134 5.23 15.80 7.22
C GLU A 134 4.05 16.77 7.29
N ASN A 135 4.12 17.76 8.18
CA ASN A 135 3.09 18.80 8.34
C ASN A 135 2.74 19.60 7.08
N HIS A 136 3.60 19.62 6.06
CA HIS A 136 3.36 20.29 4.77
C HIS A 136 2.87 19.34 3.68
N LEU A 137 2.55 18.09 4.02
CA LEU A 137 2.06 17.07 3.10
C LEU A 137 0.60 16.72 3.39
N PHE A 138 -0.14 16.49 2.31
CA PHE A 138 -1.39 15.75 2.32
C PHE A 138 -1.11 14.37 1.74
N ILE A 139 -1.36 13.31 2.51
CA ILE A 139 -1.07 11.94 2.07
C ILE A 139 -2.36 11.14 1.92
N CYS A 140 -2.55 10.54 0.74
CA CYS A 140 -3.60 9.56 0.48
C CYS A 140 -3.00 8.16 0.49
N VAL A 141 -3.56 7.22 1.24
CA VAL A 141 -3.14 5.80 1.22
C VAL A 141 -4.35 4.90 1.08
N ASN A 142 -4.39 4.09 0.03
CA ASN A 142 -5.33 2.97 -0.06
C ASN A 142 -4.52 1.68 -0.09
N CYS A 143 -4.71 0.79 0.88
CA CYS A 143 -3.96 -0.46 0.93
C CYS A 143 -4.75 -1.67 1.41
N LEU A 144 -4.23 -2.85 1.08
CA LEU A 144 -4.71 -4.14 1.57
C LEU A 144 -3.69 -4.69 2.55
N ILE A 145 -4.11 -4.83 3.80
CA ILE A 145 -3.29 -5.38 4.89
C ILE A 145 -3.88 -6.73 5.28
N GLU A 146 -3.03 -7.74 5.37
CA GLU A 146 -3.46 -9.07 5.80
C GLU A 146 -3.68 -9.08 7.32
N TYR A 147 -4.85 -9.57 7.75
CA TYR A 147 -5.25 -9.62 9.17
C TYR A 147 -5.07 -8.26 9.88
N PRO A 148 -5.74 -7.19 9.43
CA PRO A 148 -5.54 -5.87 10.01
C PRO A 148 -6.06 -5.83 11.44
N GLU A 149 -5.22 -5.36 12.35
CA GLU A 149 -5.53 -5.10 13.74
C GLU A 149 -5.74 -3.60 13.89
N PHE A 150 -6.87 -3.22 14.48
CA PHE A 150 -7.20 -1.83 14.77
C PHE A 150 -7.25 -1.63 16.28
N GLU A 151 -6.85 -0.44 16.76
CA GLU A 151 -7.05 -0.09 18.16
C GLU A 151 -8.55 -0.15 18.49
N SER A 152 -8.93 -0.88 19.55
CA SER A 152 -10.34 -1.12 19.82
C SER A 152 -11.01 0.13 20.43
N GLN A 153 -12.23 0.34 19.97
CA GLN A 153 -13.30 1.11 20.61
C GLN A 153 -13.42 2.60 20.24
N ALA A 154 -14.34 2.82 19.29
CA ALA A 154 -15.07 4.04 18.97
C ALA A 154 -14.36 5.12 18.10
N LYS A 155 -14.73 5.07 16.81
CA LYS A 155 -14.84 6.18 15.83
C LYS A 155 -13.62 6.59 15.00
N GLN A 156 -12.44 6.05 15.26
CA GLN A 156 -11.22 6.58 14.62
C GLN A 156 -10.42 5.59 13.75
N ASN A 157 -10.78 4.29 13.77
CA ASN A 157 -10.25 3.23 12.88
C ASN A 157 -8.74 3.35 12.63
N LYS A 158 -7.95 3.40 13.69
CA LYS A 158 -6.49 3.50 13.59
C LYS A 158 -5.88 2.12 13.42
N LEU A 159 -5.12 1.91 12.34
CA LEU A 159 -4.42 0.65 12.09
C LEU A 159 -3.25 0.50 13.09
N ALA A 160 -3.25 -0.62 13.82
CA ALA A 160 -2.25 -0.99 14.81
C ALA A 160 -1.26 -2.06 14.31
N THR A 161 -1.60 -2.81 13.25
CA THR A 161 -0.71 -3.83 12.67
C THR A 161 0.67 -3.25 12.38
N GLU A 162 1.73 -3.86 12.93
CA GLU A 162 3.09 -3.39 12.67
C GLU A 162 3.51 -3.64 11.21
N GLY A 163 4.34 -2.77 10.64
CA GLY A 163 4.71 -2.85 9.22
C GLY A 163 5.33 -4.18 8.77
N LYS A 164 6.03 -4.87 9.68
CA LYS A 164 6.58 -6.22 9.42
C LYS A 164 5.51 -7.31 9.21
N HIS A 165 4.26 -7.02 9.59
CA HIS A 165 3.10 -7.91 9.49
C HIS A 165 2.12 -7.46 8.40
N PHE A 166 2.45 -6.47 7.58
CA PHE A 166 1.60 -6.07 6.44
C PHE A 166 1.52 -7.13 5.34
N CYS A 167 2.45 -8.11 5.33
CA CYS A 167 2.55 -9.17 4.32
C CYS A 167 2.68 -8.68 2.88
N SER A 168 2.91 -7.38 2.69
CA SER A 168 3.16 -6.70 1.43
C SER A 168 4.10 -5.51 1.70
N THR A 169 4.78 -5.01 0.67
CA THR A 169 5.71 -3.88 0.80
C THR A 169 5.44 -2.85 -0.28
N PHE A 170 5.69 -1.58 0.02
CA PHE A 170 5.70 -0.49 -0.95
C PHE A 170 7.08 0.17 -0.96
N PRO A 171 8.04 -0.34 -1.74
CA PRO A 171 9.34 0.30 -1.86
C PRO A 171 9.21 1.57 -2.70
N LEU A 172 9.50 2.73 -2.10
CA LEU A 172 9.52 3.99 -2.83
C LEU A 172 10.64 3.99 -3.89
N LYS A 173 10.30 3.69 -5.15
CA LYS A 173 11.23 3.73 -6.29
C LYS A 173 11.45 5.17 -6.77
N ASP A 174 12.68 5.50 -7.16
CA ASP A 174 13.05 6.81 -7.75
C ASP A 174 12.62 6.94 -9.22
N ASP A 175 11.41 6.49 -9.53
CA ASP A 175 10.80 6.64 -10.85
C ASP A 175 9.99 7.95 -10.87
N LYS A 176 10.16 8.73 -11.95
CA LYS A 176 9.39 9.95 -12.21
C LYS A 176 7.87 9.71 -12.21
N LYS A 177 7.43 8.46 -12.35
CA LYS A 177 6.02 8.04 -12.27
C LYS A 177 5.49 7.89 -10.83
N ASN A 178 6.36 7.60 -9.86
CA ASN A 178 6.00 7.39 -8.46
C ASN A 178 6.16 8.68 -7.63
N PHE A 179 7.00 9.60 -8.09
CA PHE A 179 7.11 10.93 -7.53
C PHE A 179 5.96 11.81 -8.02
N LEU A 180 4.90 11.85 -7.20
CA LEU A 180 3.76 12.74 -7.27
C LEU A 180 2.96 12.69 -8.59
N LYS A 181 1.87 11.92 -8.60
CA LYS A 181 0.64 12.45 -9.20
C LYS A 181 0.15 13.59 -8.30
N VAL A 182 0.74 14.78 -8.47
CA VAL A 182 0.15 16.03 -7.98
C VAL A 182 -1.16 16.20 -8.74
N LEU A 183 -2.29 16.17 -8.04
CA LEU A 183 -3.50 16.83 -8.52
C LEU A 183 -3.40 18.31 -8.17
#